data_AF-A0A7C1MIQ9-F1
#
_entry.id   AF-A0A7C1MIQ9-F1
#
_cell.length_a   1.000
_cell.length_b   1.000
_cell.length_c   1.000
_cell.angle_alpha   90.00
_cell.angle_beta   90.00
_cell.angle_gamma   90.00
#
_symmetry.space_group_name_H-M   'P 1'
#
loop_
_entity.id
_entity.type
_entity.pdbx_description
1 polymer ?
#
loop_
_entity_poly.entity_id
_entity_poly.type
_entity_poly.pdbx_seq_one_letter_code
_entity_poly.pdbx_strand_id
1 'polypeptide(L)' 'MTEANMLGAILSRFINLIPQNYCVLAGDNEVAHIKQHFNPFILKYTLTLSQSEAIIDPRILIAAGILLAGIERRQS' A
#
# COMPACT_ATOMS: atom_id res chain seq x y z
N MET A 1 10.54 31.10 -17.33
CA MET A 1 9.54 30.01 -17.54
C MET A 1 10.08 28.63 -17.14
N THR A 2 11.35 28.49 -16.72
CA THR A 2 12.00 27.18 -16.43
C THR A 2 11.89 26.75 -14.96
N GLU A 3 11.90 27.70 -14.01
CA GLU A 3 11.84 27.41 -12.57
C GLU A 3 10.49 26.83 -12.11
N ALA A 4 9.38 27.31 -12.67
CA ALA A 4 8.04 26.79 -12.36
C ALA A 4 7.87 25.32 -12.77
N ASN A 5 8.52 24.89 -13.86
CA ASN A 5 8.47 23.49 -14.31
C ASN A 5 9.36 22.58 -13.48
N MET A 6 10.48 23.07 -12.95
CA MET A 6 11.36 22.29 -12.07
C MET A 6 10.72 22.06 -10.70
N LEU A 7 10.12 23.11 -10.12
CA LEU A 7 9.32 22.98 -8.89
C LEU A 7 8.10 22.09 -9.09
N GLY A 8 7.37 22.25 -10.21
CA GLY A 8 6.24 21.39 -10.57
C GLY A 8 6.64 19.92 -10.74
N ALA A 9 7.78 19.63 -11.36
CA ALA A 9 8.29 18.26 -11.53
C ALA A 9 8.79 17.64 -10.22
N ILE A 10 9.26 18.46 -9.27
CA ILE A 10 9.60 18.00 -7.92
C ILE A 10 8.32 17.72 -7.14
N LEU A 11 7.37 18.65 -7.14
CA LEU A 11 6.07 18.50 -6.50
C LEU A 11 5.27 17.32 -7.05
N SER A 12 5.30 17.07 -8.36
CA SER A 12 4.61 15.93 -8.99
C SER A 12 5.14 14.59 -8.50
N ARG A 13 6.43 14.50 -8.14
CA ARG A 13 7.00 13.29 -7.53
C ARG A 13 6.45 13.04 -6.13
N PHE A 14 5.91 14.06 -5.45
CA PHE A 14 5.34 13.94 -4.10
C PHE A 14 3.84 13.62 -4.07
N ILE A 15 3.12 13.80 -5.18
CA ILE A 15 1.68 13.50 -5.26
C ILE A 15 1.43 11.99 -5.14
N ASN A 16 2.34 11.15 -5.65
CA ASN A 16 2.29 9.69 -5.54
C ASN A 16 2.71 9.15 -4.15
N LEU A 17 3.00 10.01 -3.16
CA LEU A 17 3.40 9.55 -1.83
C LEU A 17 2.28 9.62 -0.78
N ILE A 18 1.03 9.90 -1.15
CA ILE A 18 -0.07 9.83 -0.19
C ILE A 18 -0.24 8.36 0.23
N PRO A 19 -0.02 8.00 1.50
CA PRO A 19 -0.06 6.60 1.93
C PRO A 19 -1.48 6.05 1.87
N GLN A 20 -1.62 4.88 1.26
CA GLN A 20 -2.90 4.19 1.15
C GLN A 20 -3.12 3.15 2.26
N ASN A 21 -4.38 2.96 2.60
CA ASN A 21 -4.83 1.92 3.54
C ASN A 21 -5.83 1.01 2.82
N TYR A 22 -5.72 -0.29 3.06
CA TYR A 22 -6.54 -1.31 2.39
C TYR A 22 -7.17 -2.24 3.43
N CYS A 23 -8.48 -2.46 3.31
CA CYS A 23 -9.18 -3.51 4.05
C CYS A 23 -9.26 -4.78 3.19
N VAL A 24 -8.94 -5.92 3.79
CA VAL A 24 -9.06 -7.24 3.15
C VAL A 24 -10.29 -7.92 3.72
N LEU A 25 -11.23 -8.26 2.83
CA LEU A 25 -12.50 -8.86 3.19
C LEU A 25 -12.60 -10.30 2.65
N ALA A 26 -13.17 -11.20 3.46
CA ALA A 26 -13.62 -12.53 3.06
C ALA A 26 -15.16 -12.55 3.11
N GLY A 27 -15.79 -12.22 1.98
CA GLY A 27 -17.21 -11.86 1.97
C GLY A 27 -17.40 -10.52 2.69
N ASP A 28 -18.28 -10.48 3.69
CA ASP A 28 -18.51 -9.30 4.54
C ASP A 28 -17.61 -9.23 5.78
N ASN A 29 -16.77 -10.25 6.00
CA ASN A 29 -15.90 -10.31 7.18
C ASN A 29 -14.54 -9.68 6.89
N GLU A 30 -14.13 -8.70 7.68
CA GLU A 30 -12.76 -8.19 7.63
C GLU A 30 -11.79 -9.22 8.21
N VAL A 31 -10.80 -9.62 7.41
CA VAL A 31 -9.81 -10.63 7.80
C VAL A 31 -8.42 -10.04 8.00
N ALA A 32 -8.12 -8.92 7.37
CA ALA A 32 -6.89 -8.18 7.57
C ALA A 32 -6.99 -6.73 7.12
N HIS A 33 -6.04 -5.91 7.59
CA HIS A 33 -5.84 -4.53 7.15
C HIS A 33 -4.38 -4.32 6.74
N ILE A 34 -4.15 -3.62 5.63
CA ILE A 34 -2.83 -3.25 5.13
C ILE A 34 -2.67 -1.73 5.17
N LYS A 35 -1.68 -1.26 5.91
CA LYS A 35 -1.33 0.16 6.02
C LYS A 35 -0.01 0.43 5.32
N GLN A 36 -0.02 1.29 4.30
CA GLN A 36 1.20 1.84 3.73
C GLN A 36 1.76 2.92 4.64
N HIS A 37 3.09 2.99 4.71
CA HIS A 37 3.79 4.07 5.41
C HIS A 37 4.56 4.89 4.39
N PHE A 38 4.43 6.22 4.47
CA PHE A 38 5.28 7.12 3.71
C PHE A 38 6.75 6.85 4.07
N ASN A 39 7.53 6.43 3.09
CA ASN A 39 8.97 6.38 3.21
C ASN A 39 9.60 6.57 1.82
N PRO A 40 10.48 7.57 1.64
CA PRO A 40 11.00 7.94 0.33
C PRO A 40 12.10 6.98 -0.19
N PHE A 41 12.55 6.01 0.62
CA PHE A 41 13.63 5.09 0.27
C PHE A 41 13.19 3.63 0.18
N ILE A 42 12.32 3.20 1.10
CA ILE A 42 11.80 1.84 1.15
C ILE A 42 10.28 1.85 1.03
N LEU A 43 9.75 0.97 0.19
CA LEU A 43 8.32 0.72 0.19
C LEU A 43 7.96 -0.10 1.43
N LYS A 44 7.18 0.49 2.34
CA LYS A 44 6.88 -0.11 3.64
C LYS A 44 5.37 -0.26 3.86
N TYR A 45 4.97 -1.48 4.19
CA TYR A 45 3.60 -1.81 4.60
C TYR A 45 3.59 -2.53 5.95
N THR A 46 2.47 -2.37 6.66
CA THR A 46 2.10 -3.21 7.81
C THR A 46 0.84 -3.97 7.46
N LEU A 47 0.91 -5.30 7.53
CA LEU A 47 -0.26 -6.19 7.45
C LEU A 47 -0.66 -6.59 8.87
N THR A 48 -1.90 -6.30 9.25
CA THR A 48 -2.49 -6.70 10.52
C THR A 48 -3.60 -7.72 10.23
N LEU A 49 -3.50 -8.91 10.79
CA LEU A 49 -4.55 -9.92 10.70
C LEU A 49 -5.61 -9.61 11.76
N SER A 50 -6.86 -9.45 11.33
CA SER A 50 -7.99 -9.10 12.21
C SER A 50 -9.00 -10.26 12.37
N GLN A 51 -8.84 -11.34 11.60
CA GLN A 51 -9.68 -12.54 11.72
C GLN A 51 -9.53 -13.20 13.11
N SER A 52 -10.65 -13.50 13.77
CA SER A 52 -10.66 -14.20 15.08
C SER A 52 -10.43 -15.71 14.94
N GLU A 53 -10.92 -16.30 13.85
CA GLU A 53 -10.60 -17.65 13.42
C GLU A 53 -9.82 -17.60 12.11
N ALA A 54 -9.05 -18.65 11.79
CA ALA A 54 -8.25 -18.71 10.57
C ALA A 54 -9.11 -18.97 9.31
N ILE A 55 -10.04 -18.05 9.01
CA ILE A 55 -10.94 -18.08 7.85
C ILE A 55 -10.10 -18.12 6.56
N ILE A 56 -9.04 -17.31 6.50
CA ILE A 56 -8.04 -17.36 5.45
C ILE A 56 -6.68 -17.72 6.05
N ASP A 57 -5.93 -18.59 5.38
CA ASP A 57 -4.56 -18.91 5.78
C ASP A 57 -3.69 -17.63 5.77
N PRO A 58 -2.99 -17.30 6.87
CA PRO A 58 -2.14 -16.10 6.96
C PRO A 58 -1.13 -15.96 5.82
N ARG A 59 -0.65 -17.06 5.25
CA ARG A 59 0.31 -17.04 4.13
C ARG A 59 -0.32 -16.48 2.86
N ILE A 60 -1.60 -16.72 2.64
CA ILE A 60 -2.34 -16.13 1.51
C ILE A 60 -2.45 -14.61 1.69
N LEU A 61 -2.75 -14.16 2.91
CA LEU A 61 -2.84 -12.72 3.23
C LEU A 61 -1.48 -12.02 3.06
N ILE A 62 -0.40 -12.67 3.50
CA ILE A 62 0.98 -12.18 3.27
C ILE A 62 1.29 -12.13 1.77
N ALA A 63 0.97 -13.18 1.01
CA ALA A 63 1.19 -13.23 -0.44
C ALA A 63 0.41 -12.12 -1.16
N ALA A 64 -0.84 -11.85 -0.76
CA ALA A 64 -1.63 -10.75 -1.28
C ALA A 64 -0.97 -9.39 -1.00
N GLY A 65 -0.45 -9.17 0.21
CA GLY A 65 0.30 -7.96 0.56
C GLY A 65 1.59 -7.79 -0.26
N ILE A 66 2.32 -8.87 -0.53
CA ILE A 66 3.52 -8.85 -1.39
C ILE A 66 3.13 -8.50 -2.84
N LEU A 67 2.04 -9.09 -3.35
CA LEU A 67 1.55 -8.82 -4.69
C LEU A 67 1.11 -7.35 -4.84
N LEU A 68 0.39 -6.81 -3.85
CA LEU A 68 0.01 -5.40 -3.80
C LEU A 68 1.23 -4.48 -3.89
N ALA A 69 2.25 -4.73 -3.07
CA ALA A 69 3.51 -3.98 -3.11
C ALA A 69 4.22 -4.07 -4.47
N GLY A 70 4.14 -5.23 -5.14
CA GLY A 70 4.69 -5.43 -6.49
C GLY A 70 3.94 -4.68 -7.59
N ILE A 71 2.61 -4.57 -7.50
CA ILE A 71 1.78 -3.87 -8.49
C ILE A 71 1.90 -2.35 -8.32
N GLU A 72 1.90 -1.84 -7.09
CA GLU A 72 1.91 -0.40 -6.83
C GLU A 72 3.17 0.29 -7.40
N ARG A 73 4.31 -0.42 -7.39
CA ARG A 73 5.56 0.03 -8.05
C ARG A 73 5.46 0.17 -9.58
N ARG A 74 4.50 -0.48 -10.23
CA ARG A 74 4.32 -0.40 -11.70
C ARG A 74 3.36 0.73 -12.12
N GLN A 75 2.60 1.30 -11.19
CA GLN A 75 1.61 2.35 -11.46
C GLN A 75 2.13 3.76 -11.15
N SER A 76 3.27 3.88 -10.45
CA SER A 76 3.93 5.15 -10.08
C SER A 76 4.95 5.64 -11.09
#